data_AF-A0A2G5BDU1-F1
#
_entry.id   AF-A0A2G5BDU1-F1
#
_cell.length_a   1.000
_cell.length_b   1.000
_cell.length_c   1.000
_cell.angle_alpha   90.00
_cell.angle_beta   90.00
_cell.angle_gamma   90.00
#
_symmetry.space_group_name_H-M   'P 1'
#
loop_
_entity.id
_entity.type
_entity.pdbx_description
1 polymer ?
#
loop_
_entity_poly.entity_id
_entity_poly.type
_entity_poly.pdbx_seq_one_letter_code
_entity_poly.pdbx_strand_id
1 'polypeptide(L)'
;MTTPLSNPVAIDNDGSAVIERTLSLDDINSRPILSRQEIVEIYEIDRTAQIVNEGPDDGKNSYCRIALQFPDELLPDSTLVSEELQKRIRDHAQVFILADTSYGSCCVDEVAADHYSADIIIHYGRTCLSLSSRTPVYYVFGRETIDPKDCAQKTIQSLELGQNILLMCDVPYAYAMEDVARELRTCGKDKLGDIVLSEISVLGKPYVPSSNMHIRPGRRWKLGENKTISDYTILYVGGESLTLTNIMVTERAQSIYSYDPRRNQTLREETSKVNRHLNRRYYMVQKAKDANIVGIVVGTLAALRYLRVVEALKQMLRRAGKKYYVFVVGKLNVAKLANFAEIETFILVACPENSLVDSKDFYQPVVTPYEMLLAISHTRQWTGDYVNDFHTFLDEAQSHEEEEEEESDEDLPHFSLITGTLKQNRRYNHPKDNNSRLLNTDESSALVKQIGDLEIRNKNTEIAEYMGSAGAEYLMNRSFRGLGHDDSEDVQVEPMKAVEGLSGIARGYNHEKNREDV
;
A
#
# COMPACT_ATOMS: atom_id res chain seq x y z
N MET A 1 29.59 -5.79 -14.92
CA MET A 1 29.15 -7.19 -14.95
C MET A 1 27.84 -7.24 -14.18
N THR A 2 26.83 -7.83 -14.83
CA THR A 2 25.40 -7.69 -14.55
C THR A 2 25.01 -8.38 -13.25
N THR A 3 24.69 -7.60 -12.23
CA THR A 3 23.86 -8.03 -11.11
C THR A 3 22.46 -8.37 -11.65
N PRO A 4 21.89 -9.55 -11.35
CA PRO A 4 20.47 -9.72 -11.53
C PRO A 4 19.80 -8.86 -10.46
N LEU A 5 19.06 -7.87 -10.96
CA LEU A 5 18.21 -7.01 -10.18
C LEU A 5 17.38 -7.84 -9.21
N SER A 6 17.09 -7.27 -8.04
CA SER A 6 15.78 -7.52 -7.46
C SER A 6 14.79 -7.29 -8.58
N ASN A 7 14.18 -8.37 -9.07
CA ASN A 7 13.03 -8.22 -9.95
C ASN A 7 12.13 -7.20 -9.24
N PRO A 8 11.60 -6.19 -9.95
CA PRO A 8 10.44 -5.50 -9.41
C PRO A 8 9.51 -6.60 -8.92
N VAL A 9 8.86 -6.42 -7.76
CA VAL A 9 7.69 -7.25 -7.44
C VAL A 9 6.86 -7.18 -8.70
N ALA A 10 6.88 -8.29 -9.46
CA ALA A 10 6.13 -8.34 -10.68
C ALA A 10 4.73 -8.05 -10.20
N ILE A 11 4.10 -7.11 -10.90
CA ILE A 11 2.71 -6.80 -10.66
C ILE A 11 1.89 -8.12 -10.69
N ASP A 12 2.41 -9.21 -11.25
CA ASP A 12 1.97 -10.60 -11.06
C ASP A 12 2.87 -11.37 -10.05
N ASN A 13 2.56 -11.32 -8.75
CA ASN A 13 3.17 -12.19 -7.75
C ASN A 13 2.09 -12.69 -6.77
N ASP A 14 1.64 -13.93 -6.96
CA ASP A 14 0.63 -14.61 -6.15
C ASP A 14 1.15 -15.04 -4.75
N GLY A 15 2.37 -14.65 -4.38
CA GLY A 15 3.04 -15.01 -3.14
C GLY A 15 3.86 -16.31 -3.25
N SER A 16 3.70 -17.11 -4.31
CA SER A 16 4.57 -18.25 -4.61
C SER A 16 6.01 -17.83 -4.79
N ALA A 17 6.30 -16.66 -5.39
CA ALA A 17 7.68 -16.21 -5.60
C ALA A 17 8.44 -15.89 -4.29
N VAL A 18 7.77 -15.81 -3.14
CA VAL A 18 8.42 -15.70 -1.81
C VAL A 18 8.79 -17.08 -1.27
N ILE A 19 7.95 -18.09 -1.53
CA ILE A 19 8.12 -19.47 -1.05
C ILE A 19 9.03 -20.28 -1.99
N GLU A 20 8.87 -20.07 -3.29
CA GLU A 20 9.64 -20.65 -4.39
C GLU A 20 10.84 -19.78 -4.79
N ARG A 21 11.18 -18.76 -3.97
CA ARG A 21 12.44 -18.01 -4.12
C ARG A 21 13.60 -18.97 -3.89
N THR A 22 14.01 -19.69 -4.92
CA THR A 22 15.34 -20.25 -4.98
C THR A 22 16.27 -19.07 -5.09
N LEU A 23 16.79 -18.64 -3.95
CA LEU A 23 17.99 -17.82 -3.91
C LEU A 23 19.05 -18.64 -4.64
N SER A 24 19.35 -18.26 -5.89
CA SER A 24 20.59 -18.70 -6.50
C SER A 24 21.69 -18.34 -5.50
N LEU A 25 22.41 -19.32 -4.98
CA LEU A 25 23.52 -19.05 -4.07
C LEU A 25 24.55 -18.13 -4.76
N ASP A 26 24.57 -18.09 -6.10
CA ASP A 26 25.39 -17.16 -6.88
C ASP A 26 24.94 -15.69 -6.75
N ASP A 27 23.66 -15.41 -6.47
CA ASP A 27 23.13 -14.05 -6.29
C ASP A 27 23.39 -13.50 -4.88
N ILE A 28 23.36 -14.36 -3.85
CA ILE A 28 23.84 -14.00 -2.50
C ILE A 28 25.36 -13.78 -2.52
N ASN A 29 26.07 -14.56 -3.34
CA ASN A 29 27.51 -14.40 -3.58
C ASN A 29 27.86 -13.22 -4.51
N SER A 30 26.87 -12.51 -5.07
CA SER A 30 27.10 -11.39 -5.99
C SER A 30 27.20 -10.03 -5.30
N ARG A 31 26.72 -9.92 -4.05
CA ARG A 31 26.92 -8.71 -3.26
C ARG A 31 28.32 -8.79 -2.67
N PRO A 32 29.25 -7.87 -3.02
CA PRO A 32 30.59 -7.90 -2.45
C PRO A 32 30.44 -7.82 -0.94
N ILE A 33 31.14 -8.70 -0.22
CA ILE A 33 31.24 -8.61 1.24
C ILE A 33 31.85 -7.24 1.53
N LEU A 34 31.01 -6.34 2.04
CA LEU A 34 31.43 -5.00 2.37
C LEU A 34 32.44 -5.08 3.52
N SER A 35 33.53 -4.35 3.38
CA SER A 35 34.46 -4.14 4.49
C SER A 35 33.75 -3.39 5.62
N ARG A 36 34.27 -3.50 6.85
CA ARG A 36 33.72 -2.76 8.00
C ARG A 36 33.66 -1.25 7.75
N GLN A 37 34.63 -0.71 7.01
CA GLN A 37 34.68 0.72 6.69
C GLN A 37 33.56 1.12 5.72
N GLU A 38 33.33 0.33 4.67
CA GLU A 38 32.24 0.57 3.73
C GLU A 38 30.86 0.50 4.40
N ILE A 39 30.67 -0.42 5.37
CA ILE A 39 29.45 -0.50 6.16
C ILE A 39 29.24 0.78 6.98
N VAL A 40 30.27 1.28 7.67
CA VAL A 40 30.18 2.51 8.45
C VAL A 40 29.76 3.70 7.59
N GLU A 41 30.29 3.79 6.37
CA GLU A 41 30.00 4.88 5.44
C GLU A 41 28.61 4.76 4.79
N ILE A 42 28.26 3.59 4.25
CA ILE A 42 26.98 3.35 3.54
C ILE A 42 25.79 3.51 4.49
N TYR A 43 25.93 3.01 5.73
CA TYR A 43 24.88 3.05 6.74
C TYR A 43 24.96 4.28 7.65
N GLU A 44 25.82 5.26 7.33
CA GLU A 44 26.03 6.50 8.09
C GLU A 44 26.10 6.27 9.62
N ILE A 45 26.87 5.25 10.05
CA ILE A 45 26.83 4.75 11.44
C ILE A 45 27.26 5.84 12.43
N ASP A 46 28.30 6.61 12.10
CA ASP A 46 28.79 7.68 12.99
C ASP A 46 27.73 8.76 13.21
N ARG A 47 27.02 9.15 12.14
CA ARG A 47 25.94 10.14 12.22
C ARG A 47 24.74 9.60 12.97
N THR A 48 24.40 8.33 12.75
CA THR A 48 23.32 7.64 13.48
C THR A 48 23.65 7.58 14.98
N ALA A 49 24.89 7.26 15.35
CA ALA A 49 25.33 7.25 16.74
C ALA A 49 25.24 8.63 17.39
N GLN A 50 25.59 9.70 16.66
CA GLN A 50 25.43 11.07 17.14
C GLN A 50 23.96 11.38 17.49
N ILE A 51 23.02 11.11 16.58
CA ILE A 51 21.58 11.32 16.80
C ILE A 51 21.07 10.51 18.01
N VAL A 52 21.48 9.24 18.12
CA VAL A 52 21.10 8.37 19.24
C VAL A 52 21.59 8.94 20.58
N ASN A 53 22.82 9.44 20.61
CA ASN A 53 23.48 9.97 21.80
C ASN A 53 22.97 11.36 22.22
N GLU A 54 22.56 12.20 21.27
CA GLU A 54 21.99 13.53 21.50
C GLU A 54 20.52 13.46 21.95
N GLY A 55 19.76 12.52 21.38
CA GLY A 55 18.35 12.30 21.71
C GLY A 55 17.41 13.46 21.34
N PRO A 56 16.14 13.43 21.79
CA PRO A 56 15.11 14.36 21.31
C PRO A 56 15.16 15.78 21.91
N ASP A 57 15.81 15.96 23.07
CA ASP A 57 15.77 17.21 23.86
C ASP A 57 17.16 17.89 23.96
N ASP A 58 17.82 18.13 22.81
CA ASP A 58 19.11 18.84 22.72
C ASP A 58 20.15 18.35 23.76
N GLY A 59 20.29 17.03 23.92
CA GLY A 59 21.27 16.41 24.80
C GLY A 59 20.83 16.11 26.25
N LYS A 60 19.59 16.46 26.65
CA LYS A 60 19.11 16.19 28.02
C LYS A 60 18.76 14.72 28.29
N ASN A 61 18.24 14.02 27.30
CA ASN A 61 17.92 12.59 27.36
C ASN A 61 18.39 11.93 26.07
N SER A 62 19.19 10.86 26.16
CA SER A 62 19.57 10.02 25.02
C SER A 62 18.53 8.96 24.75
N TYR A 63 18.47 8.46 23.52
CA TYR A 63 17.68 7.27 23.19
C TYR A 63 18.35 6.03 23.81
N CYS A 64 17.56 5.16 24.45
CA CYS A 64 18.07 3.96 25.13
C CYS A 64 17.70 2.67 24.41
N ARG A 65 16.54 2.61 23.77
CA ARG A 65 16.07 1.44 23.01
C ARG A 65 15.92 1.80 21.54
N ILE A 66 16.84 1.30 20.72
CA ILE A 66 16.96 1.68 19.31
C ILE A 66 16.57 0.50 18.42
N ALA A 67 15.49 0.67 17.66
CA ALA A 67 15.07 -0.31 16.65
C ALA A 67 15.81 -0.04 15.34
N LEU A 68 16.42 -1.07 14.75
CA LEU A 68 16.99 -1.02 13.40
C LEU A 68 16.07 -1.75 12.44
N GLN A 69 15.57 -1.04 11.44
CA GLN A 69 14.72 -1.61 10.40
C GLN A 69 15.46 -1.65 9.07
N PHE A 70 15.58 -2.86 8.51
CA PHE A 70 16.20 -3.08 7.21
C PHE A 70 15.16 -3.61 6.22
N PRO A 71 15.25 -3.24 4.94
CA PRO A 71 14.59 -3.97 3.88
C PRO A 71 15.30 -5.32 3.67
N ASP A 72 14.59 -6.29 3.10
CA ASP A 72 15.05 -7.68 2.94
C ASP A 72 16.44 -7.78 2.27
N GLU A 73 16.76 -6.87 1.35
CA GLU A 73 18.05 -6.86 0.63
C GLU A 73 19.23 -6.39 1.49
N LEU A 74 18.97 -5.60 2.53
CA LEU A 74 19.97 -5.06 3.46
C LEU A 74 20.03 -5.82 4.78
N LEU A 75 19.07 -6.71 5.03
CA LEU A 75 19.01 -7.52 6.25
C LEU A 75 20.29 -8.36 6.51
N PRO A 76 21.02 -8.89 5.50
CA PRO A 76 22.29 -9.59 5.75
C PRO A 76 23.35 -8.73 6.45
N ASP A 77 23.32 -7.40 6.28
CA ASP A 77 24.31 -6.47 6.86
C ASP A 77 23.95 -6.08 8.31
N SER A 78 22.74 -6.40 8.75
CA SER A 78 22.14 -5.92 10.00
C SER A 78 22.97 -6.23 11.26
N THR A 79 23.59 -7.40 11.32
CA THR A 79 24.41 -7.83 12.47
C THR A 79 25.66 -6.96 12.61
N LEU A 80 26.37 -6.71 11.50
CA LEU A 80 27.56 -5.87 11.47
C LEU A 80 27.22 -4.41 11.76
N VAL A 81 26.12 -3.89 11.20
CA VAL A 81 25.63 -2.54 11.50
C VAL A 81 25.30 -2.41 12.98
N SER A 82 24.58 -3.39 13.55
CA SER A 82 24.24 -3.40 14.98
C SER A 82 25.49 -3.42 15.87
N GLU A 83 26.50 -4.25 15.55
CA GLU A 83 27.77 -4.29 16.29
C GLU A 83 28.53 -2.97 16.23
N GLU A 84 28.68 -2.39 15.03
CA GLU A 84 29.43 -1.15 14.85
C GLU A 84 28.73 0.08 15.44
N LEU A 85 27.40 0.10 15.42
CA LEU A 85 26.59 1.12 16.10
C LEU A 85 26.69 0.97 17.62
N GLN A 86 26.56 -0.25 18.14
CA GLN A 86 26.64 -0.51 19.59
C GLN A 86 27.97 -0.04 20.21
N LYS A 87 29.08 -0.11 19.46
CA LYS A 87 30.40 0.40 19.89
C LYS A 87 30.49 1.92 20.01
N ARG A 88 29.58 2.67 19.38
CA ARG A 88 29.60 4.14 19.27
C ARG A 88 28.51 4.83 20.11
N ILE A 89 27.57 4.06 20.65
CA ILE A 89 26.51 4.55 21.54
C ILE A 89 26.87 4.28 23.00
N ARG A 90 26.12 4.87 23.92
CA ARG A 90 26.33 4.71 25.37
C ARG A 90 26.09 3.27 25.82
N ASP A 91 26.82 2.81 26.84
CA ASP A 91 26.77 1.41 27.33
C ASP A 91 25.37 0.94 27.80
N HIS A 92 24.49 1.87 28.20
CA HIS A 92 23.13 1.55 28.64
C HIS A 92 22.11 1.54 27.50
N ALA A 93 22.51 1.99 26.30
CA ALA A 93 21.66 1.94 25.12
C ALA A 93 21.75 0.56 24.47
N GLN A 94 20.62 0.04 24.02
CA GLN A 94 20.48 -1.27 23.40
C GLN A 94 19.90 -1.12 22.01
N VAL A 95 20.56 -1.79 21.06
CA VAL A 95 20.13 -1.89 19.68
C VAL A 95 19.45 -3.23 19.45
N PHE A 96 18.33 -3.23 18.73
CA PHE A 96 17.65 -4.44 18.30
C PHE A 96 17.25 -4.36 16.84
N ILE A 97 17.26 -5.50 16.16
CA ILE A 97 16.99 -5.60 14.73
C ILE A 97 15.55 -6.05 14.53
N LEU A 98 14.79 -5.31 13.73
CA LEU A 98 13.48 -5.73 13.25
C LEU A 98 13.69 -6.70 12.08
N ALA A 99 13.42 -7.98 12.33
CA ALA A 99 13.73 -9.06 11.40
C ALA A 99 12.69 -9.27 10.28
N ASP A 100 11.54 -8.59 10.34
CA ASP A 100 10.51 -8.66 9.31
C ASP A 100 9.86 -7.27 9.12
N THR A 101 9.21 -7.11 7.98
CA THR A 101 8.43 -5.93 7.60
C THR A 101 6.95 -6.33 7.54
N SER A 102 6.13 -5.81 8.45
CA SER A 102 4.72 -6.24 8.56
C SER A 102 3.87 -5.88 7.33
N TYR A 103 4.23 -4.82 6.61
CA TYR A 103 3.44 -4.26 5.50
C TYR A 103 4.23 -4.17 4.20
N GLY A 104 5.31 -3.38 4.19
CA GLY A 104 6.20 -3.24 3.03
C GLY A 104 7.54 -2.70 3.46
N SER A 105 8.59 -3.04 2.71
CA SER A 105 9.98 -2.65 3.02
C SER A 105 10.19 -1.12 3.04
N CYS A 106 9.34 -0.38 2.33
CA CYS A 106 9.36 1.08 2.29
C CYS A 106 8.67 1.75 3.50
N CYS A 107 7.89 1.01 4.30
CA CYS A 107 7.10 1.53 5.41
C CYS A 107 7.81 1.29 6.74
N VAL A 108 7.70 2.24 7.67
CA VAL A 108 8.17 2.06 9.05
C VAL A 108 7.27 1.07 9.78
N ASP A 109 7.85 0.16 10.56
CA ASP A 109 7.12 -0.78 11.41
C ASP A 109 7.06 -0.31 12.87
N GLU A 110 6.13 0.61 13.14
CA GLU A 110 5.92 1.12 14.51
C GLU A 110 5.46 0.02 15.48
N VAL A 111 4.75 -1.01 15.00
CA VAL A 111 4.19 -2.07 15.86
C VAL A 111 5.28 -3.00 16.36
N ALA A 112 6.15 -3.46 15.47
CA ALA A 112 7.29 -4.30 15.85
C ALA A 112 8.23 -3.55 16.80
N ALA A 113 8.45 -2.25 16.56
CA ALA A 113 9.23 -1.39 17.43
C ALA A 113 8.57 -1.19 18.82
N ASP A 114 7.24 -1.02 18.88
CA ASP A 114 6.50 -0.79 20.13
C ASP A 114 6.45 -2.04 21.03
N HIS A 115 6.47 -3.25 20.46
CA HIS A 115 6.60 -4.49 21.24
C HIS A 115 7.87 -4.53 22.11
N TYR A 116 8.93 -3.81 21.72
CA TYR A 116 10.14 -3.65 22.52
C TYR A 116 10.25 -2.25 23.16
N SER A 117 9.19 -1.45 23.05
CA SER A 117 9.14 -0.06 23.50
C SER A 117 10.32 0.77 22.97
N ALA A 118 10.59 0.69 21.66
CA ALA A 118 11.62 1.49 21.01
C ALA A 118 11.42 2.98 21.30
N ASP A 119 12.49 3.67 21.66
CA ASP A 119 12.45 5.12 21.81
C ASP A 119 12.64 5.81 20.44
N ILE A 120 13.30 5.14 19.49
CA ILE A 120 13.53 5.59 18.10
C ILE A 120 13.66 4.39 17.15
N ILE A 121 13.24 4.59 15.89
CA ILE A 121 13.46 3.66 14.79
C ILE A 121 14.48 4.25 13.81
N ILE A 122 15.53 3.49 13.49
CA ILE A 122 16.45 3.79 12.41
C ILE A 122 16.02 2.97 11.19
N HIS A 123 15.48 3.64 10.17
CA HIS A 123 14.98 3.00 8.96
C HIS A 123 16.00 3.12 7.83
N TYR A 124 16.54 2.00 7.38
CA TYR A 124 17.57 1.94 6.35
C TYR A 124 16.99 1.75 4.94
N GLY A 125 17.66 2.33 3.94
CA GLY A 125 17.39 2.13 2.54
C GLY A 125 16.16 2.88 2.03
N ARG A 126 15.40 2.23 1.15
CA ARG A 126 14.24 2.86 0.49
C ARG A 126 13.09 3.11 1.47
N THR A 127 12.38 4.21 1.25
CA THR A 127 11.20 4.56 2.02
C THR A 127 10.15 5.25 1.17
N CYS A 128 8.88 5.02 1.52
CA CYS A 128 7.73 5.72 0.94
C CYS A 128 7.52 7.11 1.56
N LEU A 129 8.36 7.50 2.54
CA LEU A 129 8.34 8.80 3.24
C LEU A 129 6.97 9.14 3.87
N SER A 130 6.14 8.13 4.10
CA SER A 130 4.88 8.31 4.82
C SER A 130 5.18 8.75 6.25
N LEU A 131 4.48 9.78 6.73
CA LEU A 131 4.67 10.31 8.07
C LEU A 131 4.30 9.24 9.10
N SER A 132 5.24 8.97 10.02
CA SER A 132 4.99 8.14 11.21
C SER A 132 4.17 8.93 12.24
N SER A 133 3.51 8.22 13.14
CA SER A 133 2.50 8.81 14.01
C SER A 133 2.86 8.82 15.49
N ARG A 134 3.66 7.84 15.95
CA ARG A 134 3.88 7.58 17.37
C ARG A 134 5.36 7.57 17.72
N THR A 135 6.17 6.88 16.92
CA THR A 135 7.59 6.66 17.25
C THR A 135 8.47 7.56 16.36
N PRO A 136 9.43 8.28 16.95
CA PRO A 136 10.43 9.02 16.17
C PRO A 136 11.17 8.10 15.21
N VAL A 137 11.39 8.56 13.98
CA VAL A 137 12.09 7.80 12.95
C VAL A 137 13.23 8.63 12.38
N TYR A 138 14.42 8.04 12.34
CA TYR A 138 15.56 8.56 11.63
C TYR A 138 15.81 7.69 10.39
N TYR A 139 15.85 8.31 9.22
CA TYR A 139 16.03 7.62 7.96
C TYR A 139 17.47 7.70 7.48
N VAL A 140 17.99 6.57 7.02
CA VAL A 140 19.31 6.45 6.39
C VAL A 140 19.12 5.89 4.99
N PHE A 141 19.08 6.78 3.99
CA PHE A 141 18.74 6.41 2.61
C PHE A 141 19.87 5.70 1.85
N GLY A 142 21.11 5.80 2.34
CA GLY A 142 22.30 5.44 1.59
C GLY A 142 22.70 6.50 0.57
N ARG A 143 23.78 6.25 -0.17
CA ARG A 143 24.37 7.17 -1.16
C ARG A 143 24.75 6.42 -2.42
N GLU A 144 23.76 6.19 -3.27
CA GLU A 144 23.98 5.50 -4.55
C GLU A 144 24.69 6.40 -5.54
N THR A 145 25.70 5.86 -6.23
CA THR A 145 26.57 6.65 -7.10
C THR A 145 25.81 7.28 -8.28
N ILE A 146 26.16 8.53 -8.59
CA ILE A 146 25.62 9.30 -9.71
C ILE A 146 26.68 10.27 -10.23
N ASP A 147 26.72 10.46 -11.56
CA ASP A 147 27.44 11.55 -12.21
C ASP A 147 26.47 12.71 -12.49
N PRO A 148 26.55 13.84 -11.74
CA PRO A 148 25.67 14.97 -11.93
C PRO A 148 25.82 15.65 -13.30
N LYS A 149 27.03 15.62 -13.89
CA LYS A 149 27.32 16.26 -15.17
C LYS A 149 26.70 15.50 -16.32
N ASP A 150 26.84 14.17 -16.31
CA ASP A 150 26.22 13.32 -17.33
C ASP A 150 24.69 13.45 -17.30
N CYS A 151 24.10 13.42 -16.10
CA CYS A 151 22.66 13.63 -15.91
C CYS A 151 22.20 14.98 -16.50
N ALA A 152 22.91 16.07 -16.17
CA ALA A 152 22.58 17.39 -16.67
C ALA A 152 22.73 17.50 -18.20
N GLN A 153 23.82 16.98 -18.76
CA GLN A 153 24.08 17.03 -20.20
C GLN A 153 23.02 16.29 -21.01
N LYS A 154 22.67 15.06 -20.61
CA LYS A 154 21.63 14.27 -21.30
C LYS A 154 20.27 14.93 -21.20
N THR A 155 19.94 15.50 -20.04
CA THR A 155 18.69 16.26 -19.84
C THR A 155 18.63 17.45 -20.81
N ILE A 156 19.69 18.25 -20.86
CA ILE A 156 19.76 19.42 -21.73
C ILE A 156 19.70 19.01 -23.21
N GLN A 157 20.26 17.88 -23.60
CA GLN A 157 20.19 17.38 -24.99
C GLN A 157 18.76 17.01 -25.40
N SER A 158 17.98 16.42 -24.49
CA SER A 158 16.63 15.92 -24.79
C SER A 158 15.52 16.97 -24.64
N LEU A 159 15.69 17.98 -23.80
CA LEU A 159 14.66 19.00 -23.56
C LEU A 159 14.62 20.07 -24.67
N GLU A 160 13.46 20.71 -24.82
CA GLU A 160 13.24 21.87 -25.68
C GLU A 160 13.69 23.18 -25.01
N LEU A 161 13.79 24.24 -25.81
CA LEU A 161 14.24 25.55 -25.32
C LEU A 161 13.15 26.22 -24.47
N GLY A 162 13.51 26.71 -23.29
CA GLY A 162 12.64 27.44 -22.36
C GLY A 162 11.82 26.58 -21.40
N GLN A 163 12.00 25.25 -21.39
CA GLN A 163 11.25 24.38 -20.47
C GLN A 163 11.67 24.59 -19.00
N ASN A 164 10.69 24.69 -18.10
CA ASN A 164 10.96 24.71 -16.66
C ASN A 164 11.13 23.27 -16.16
N ILE A 165 12.05 23.03 -15.22
CA ILE A 165 12.35 21.71 -14.67
C ILE A 165 11.97 21.65 -13.19
N LEU A 166 11.23 20.59 -12.84
CA LEU A 166 11.05 20.15 -11.45
C LEU A 166 11.90 18.91 -11.22
N LEU A 167 12.97 19.05 -10.45
CA LEU A 167 13.90 17.97 -10.14
C LEU A 167 13.39 17.15 -8.95
N MET A 168 13.14 15.88 -9.19
CA MET A 168 12.77 14.87 -8.19
C MET A 168 13.76 13.70 -8.22
N CYS A 169 13.82 12.91 -7.14
CA CYS A 169 14.72 11.76 -7.07
C CYS A 169 14.18 10.64 -6.20
N ASP A 170 14.70 9.43 -6.43
CA ASP A 170 14.65 8.37 -5.42
C ASP A 170 15.51 8.75 -4.21
N VAL A 171 15.14 8.27 -3.01
CA VAL A 171 15.77 8.65 -1.75
C VAL A 171 17.28 8.39 -1.68
N PRO A 172 17.87 7.34 -2.30
CA PRO A 172 19.32 7.11 -2.25
C PRO A 172 20.14 8.16 -3.01
N TYR A 173 19.52 8.96 -3.89
CA TYR A 173 20.19 10.01 -4.67
C TYR A 173 19.98 11.42 -4.10
N ALA A 174 19.21 11.54 -3.01
CA ALA A 174 18.87 12.84 -2.42
C ALA A 174 20.10 13.68 -2.08
N TYR A 175 21.19 13.04 -1.66
CA TYR A 175 22.45 13.69 -1.30
C TYR A 175 23.11 14.45 -2.48
N ALA A 176 22.84 14.04 -3.72
CA ALA A 176 23.49 14.59 -4.92
C ALA A 176 22.62 15.59 -5.68
N MET A 177 21.38 15.83 -5.25
CA MET A 177 20.43 16.63 -6.03
C MET A 177 20.79 18.10 -6.12
N GLU A 178 21.44 18.67 -5.11
CA GLU A 178 21.94 20.04 -5.19
C GLU A 178 23.03 20.19 -6.26
N ASP A 179 23.89 19.18 -6.41
CA ASP A 179 24.94 19.16 -7.42
C ASP A 179 24.34 19.01 -8.83
N VAL A 180 23.37 18.12 -9.00
CA VAL A 180 22.62 17.98 -10.28
C VAL A 180 21.93 19.30 -10.65
N ALA A 181 21.26 19.95 -9.69
CA ALA A 181 20.61 21.24 -9.92
C ALA A 181 21.64 22.33 -10.30
N ARG A 182 22.83 22.33 -9.68
CA ARG A 182 23.91 23.27 -10.02
C ARG A 182 24.44 23.06 -11.43
N GLU A 183 24.66 21.81 -11.83
CA GLU A 183 25.11 21.47 -13.19
C GLU A 183 24.05 21.81 -14.24
N LEU A 184 22.76 21.52 -13.98
CA LEU A 184 21.67 21.93 -14.86
C LEU A 184 21.59 23.45 -15.04
N ARG A 185 21.74 24.23 -13.97
CA ARG A 185 21.77 25.70 -14.03
C ARG A 185 22.99 26.23 -14.79
N THR A 186 24.11 25.52 -14.72
CA THR A 186 25.37 25.96 -15.36
C THR A 186 25.39 25.61 -16.84
N CYS A 187 25.13 24.35 -17.19
CA CYS A 187 25.14 23.87 -18.57
C CYS A 187 23.89 24.31 -19.35
N GLY A 188 22.77 24.51 -18.66
CA GLY A 188 21.47 24.79 -19.27
C GLY A 188 21.05 26.26 -19.22
N LYS A 189 21.91 27.19 -18.77
CA LYS A 189 21.55 28.60 -18.54
C LYS A 189 20.86 29.29 -19.72
N ASP A 190 21.27 28.96 -20.95
CA ASP A 190 20.74 29.57 -22.17
C ASP A 190 19.58 28.77 -22.79
N LYS A 191 19.32 27.56 -22.28
CA LYS A 191 18.33 26.62 -22.84
C LYS A 191 17.14 26.36 -21.92
N LEU A 192 17.32 26.37 -20.61
CA LEU A 192 16.30 26.00 -19.63
C LEU A 192 15.67 27.22 -18.98
N GLY A 193 14.41 27.08 -18.56
CA GLY A 193 13.69 28.07 -17.77
C GLY A 193 14.02 27.96 -16.29
N ASP A 194 12.98 27.95 -15.46
CA ASP A 194 13.10 27.81 -14.01
C ASP A 194 13.49 26.38 -13.59
N ILE A 195 14.35 26.24 -12.57
CA ILE A 195 14.82 24.93 -12.07
C ILE A 195 14.52 24.84 -10.58
N VAL A 196 13.45 24.11 -10.27
CA VAL A 196 12.93 23.87 -8.93
C VAL A 196 13.40 22.51 -8.42
N LEU A 197 13.94 22.48 -7.19
CA LEU A 197 14.32 21.26 -6.52
C LEU A 197 13.21 20.81 -5.58
N SER A 198 12.84 19.53 -5.64
CA SER A 198 12.04 18.89 -4.60
C SER A 198 12.92 18.50 -3.42
N GLU A 199 12.62 19.03 -2.25
CA GLU A 199 13.26 18.66 -0.99
C GLU A 199 12.53 17.46 -0.38
N ILE A 200 13.29 16.51 0.16
CA ILE A 200 12.73 15.44 1.00
C ILE A 200 12.45 16.03 2.38
N SER A 201 11.19 16.00 2.79
CA SER A 201 10.74 16.54 4.08
C SER A 201 10.10 15.44 4.89
N VAL A 202 10.82 14.97 5.90
CA VAL A 202 10.39 13.93 6.84
C VAL A 202 9.81 14.54 8.13
N LEU A 203 9.87 15.87 8.29
CA LEU A 203 9.49 16.54 9.54
C LEU A 203 7.97 16.75 9.61
N GLY A 204 7.36 16.23 10.69
CA GLY A 204 5.96 16.45 11.07
C GLY A 204 5.64 17.86 11.59
N LYS A 205 6.25 18.92 11.01
CA LYS A 205 5.86 20.29 11.36
C LYS A 205 4.45 20.55 10.79
N PRO A 206 3.48 21.00 11.61
CA PRO A 206 2.15 21.37 11.12
C PRO A 206 2.28 22.52 10.12
N TYR A 207 1.62 22.34 8.98
CA TYR A 207 1.71 23.16 7.79
C TYR A 207 1.05 24.54 7.95
N VAL A 208 1.66 25.56 7.35
CA VAL A 208 1.00 26.84 7.02
C VAL A 208 0.97 26.94 5.50
N PRO A 209 -0.22 26.97 4.88
CA PRO A 209 -0.32 27.12 3.44
C PRO A 209 0.30 28.42 2.95
N SER A 210 1.16 28.33 1.94
CA SER A 210 1.53 29.46 1.09
C SER A 210 1.15 29.11 -0.34
N SER A 211 0.67 30.08 -1.12
CA SER A 211 0.01 29.87 -2.41
C SER A 211 0.82 29.09 -3.45
N ASN A 212 2.15 29.00 -3.30
CA ASN A 212 3.05 28.38 -4.29
C ASN A 212 3.87 27.21 -3.71
N MET A 213 3.60 26.77 -2.47
CA MET A 213 4.28 25.64 -1.85
C MET A 213 3.44 24.39 -2.04
N HIS A 214 4.01 23.41 -2.74
CA HIS A 214 3.41 22.10 -2.91
C HIS A 214 4.04 21.13 -1.92
N ILE A 215 3.19 20.35 -1.25
CA ILE A 215 3.61 19.32 -0.31
C ILE A 215 2.89 18.05 -0.70
N ARG A 216 3.67 17.00 -0.92
CA ARG A 216 3.22 15.62 -0.95
C ARG A 216 3.83 14.90 0.24
N PRO A 217 3.25 13.78 0.71
CA PRO A 217 3.88 12.98 1.76
C PRO A 217 5.37 12.75 1.46
N GLY A 218 6.22 13.26 2.34
CA GLY A 218 7.67 13.13 2.21
C GLY A 218 8.40 14.13 1.30
N ARG A 219 7.70 14.98 0.54
CA ARG A 219 8.32 15.86 -0.45
C ARG A 219 7.71 17.25 -0.45
N ARG A 220 8.55 18.27 -0.61
CA ARG A 220 8.11 19.67 -0.71
C ARG A 220 8.85 20.38 -1.82
N TRP A 221 8.16 21.27 -2.53
CA TRP A 221 8.76 22.14 -3.52
C TRP A 221 7.97 23.44 -3.63
N LYS A 222 8.63 24.50 -4.10
CA LYS A 222 8.03 25.81 -4.31
C LYS A 222 8.11 26.17 -5.78
N LEU A 223 6.96 26.35 -6.42
CA LEU A 223 6.89 26.79 -7.82
C LEU A 223 6.96 28.32 -7.93
N GLY A 224 7.24 28.80 -9.14
CA GLY A 224 7.18 30.23 -9.46
C GLY A 224 5.77 30.82 -9.30
N GLU A 225 5.68 32.14 -9.15
CA GLU A 225 4.40 32.83 -9.05
C GLU A 225 3.51 32.57 -10.27
N ASN A 226 2.22 32.27 -10.04
CA ASN A 226 1.22 31.94 -11.07
C ASN A 226 1.58 30.74 -11.97
N LYS A 227 2.49 29.86 -11.55
CA LYS A 227 2.79 28.61 -12.27
C LYS A 227 2.20 27.40 -11.58
N THR A 228 1.78 26.44 -12.37
CA THR A 228 1.28 25.13 -11.94
C THR A 228 2.27 24.02 -12.31
N ILE A 229 2.07 22.82 -11.79
CA ILE A 229 2.92 21.66 -12.11
C ILE A 229 2.92 21.35 -13.61
N SER A 230 1.81 21.64 -14.31
CA SER A 230 1.67 21.44 -15.74
C SER A 230 2.57 22.34 -16.60
N ASP A 231 3.12 23.41 -16.02
CA ASP A 231 4.09 24.31 -16.66
C ASP A 231 5.55 23.82 -16.53
N TYR A 232 5.76 22.69 -15.83
CA TYR A 232 7.06 22.11 -15.56
C TYR A 232 7.19 20.73 -16.19
N THR A 233 8.41 20.42 -16.62
CA THR A 233 8.87 19.07 -16.96
C THR A 233 9.50 18.44 -15.71
N ILE A 234 9.07 17.24 -15.32
CA ILE A 234 9.67 16.54 -14.18
C ILE A 234 10.89 15.77 -14.67
N LEU A 235 12.05 16.06 -14.07
CA LEU A 235 13.23 15.21 -14.18
C LEU A 235 13.33 14.36 -12.92
N TYR A 236 13.11 13.06 -13.05
CA TYR A 236 13.26 12.09 -11.98
C TYR A 236 14.62 11.40 -12.06
N VAL A 237 15.41 11.51 -11.00
CA VAL A 237 16.69 10.80 -10.86
C VAL A 237 16.47 9.50 -10.08
N GLY A 238 16.54 8.39 -10.80
CA GLY A 238 16.33 7.04 -10.29
C GLY A 238 15.87 6.10 -11.40
N GLY A 239 16.04 4.80 -11.19
CA GLY A 239 15.53 3.78 -12.10
C GLY A 239 14.01 3.56 -11.95
N GLU A 240 13.49 2.56 -12.67
CA GLU A 240 12.09 2.15 -12.52
C GLU A 240 11.80 1.77 -11.05
N SER A 241 10.83 2.45 -10.42
CA SER A 241 10.49 2.30 -9.01
C SER A 241 9.01 2.59 -8.76
N LEU A 242 8.51 2.20 -7.58
CA LEU A 242 7.16 2.56 -7.12
C LEU A 242 7.01 4.07 -6.95
N THR A 243 8.07 4.75 -6.50
CA THR A 243 8.11 6.22 -6.39
C THR A 243 7.90 6.88 -7.75
N LEU A 244 8.61 6.43 -8.79
CA LEU A 244 8.44 6.95 -10.15
C LEU A 244 7.01 6.68 -10.65
N THR A 245 6.50 5.46 -10.43
CA THR A 245 5.13 5.10 -10.82
C THR A 245 4.09 6.00 -10.15
N ASN A 246 4.24 6.25 -8.86
CA ASN A 246 3.36 7.13 -8.12
C ASN A 246 3.43 8.57 -8.68
N ILE A 247 4.63 9.11 -8.91
CA ILE A 247 4.80 10.45 -9.52
C ILE A 247 4.13 10.52 -10.90
N MET A 248 4.30 9.50 -11.74
CA MET A 248 3.69 9.47 -13.08
C MET A 248 2.15 9.46 -13.05
N VAL A 249 1.56 8.91 -12.00
CA VAL A 249 0.10 8.81 -11.85
C VAL A 249 -0.48 10.04 -11.15
N THR A 250 0.20 10.59 -10.14
CA THR A 250 -0.32 11.70 -9.33
C THR A 250 0.04 13.08 -9.88
N GLU A 251 1.18 13.23 -10.55
CA GLU A 251 1.68 14.53 -10.98
C GLU A 251 1.46 14.76 -12.48
N ARG A 252 0.67 15.78 -12.81
CA ARG A 252 0.38 16.18 -14.19
C ARG A 252 1.35 17.25 -14.71
N ALA A 253 2.57 16.80 -14.96
CA ALA A 253 3.59 17.61 -15.60
C ALA A 253 3.41 17.69 -17.12
N GLN A 254 4.10 18.64 -17.76
CA GLN A 254 4.18 18.74 -19.23
C GLN A 254 4.75 17.44 -19.84
N SER A 255 5.83 16.95 -19.25
CA SER A 255 6.47 15.68 -19.58
C SER A 255 7.27 15.18 -18.36
N ILE A 256 7.56 13.88 -18.33
CA ILE A 256 8.31 13.24 -17.25
C ILE A 256 9.47 12.49 -17.87
N TYR A 257 10.69 12.83 -17.46
CA TYR A 257 11.91 12.12 -17.84
C TYR A 257 12.49 11.39 -16.64
N SER A 258 12.87 10.13 -16.82
CA SER A 258 13.59 9.32 -15.83
C SER A 258 15.05 9.18 -16.26
N TYR A 259 15.97 9.48 -15.36
CA TYR A 259 17.40 9.24 -15.53
C TYR A 259 17.83 8.14 -14.56
N ASP A 260 18.24 6.97 -15.08
CA ASP A 260 18.69 5.84 -14.26
C ASP A 260 20.22 5.80 -14.16
N PRO A 261 20.82 6.18 -13.00
CA PRO A 261 22.26 6.18 -12.82
C PRO A 261 22.87 4.76 -12.86
N ARG A 262 22.07 3.72 -12.57
CA ARG A 262 22.53 2.33 -12.51
C ARG A 262 22.56 1.66 -13.88
N ARG A 263 21.65 2.05 -14.77
CA ARG A 263 21.44 1.38 -16.07
C ARG A 263 21.92 2.25 -17.23
N ASN A 264 23.23 2.15 -17.54
CA ASN A 264 23.88 2.86 -18.65
C ASN A 264 23.65 4.38 -18.64
N GLN A 265 23.27 4.96 -17.49
CA GLN A 265 23.00 6.39 -17.34
C GLN A 265 22.02 6.89 -18.41
N THR A 266 20.95 6.13 -18.65
CA THR A 266 20.02 6.45 -19.74
C THR A 266 18.95 7.43 -19.26
N LEU A 267 18.67 8.43 -20.10
CA LEU A 267 17.52 9.32 -19.94
C LEU A 267 16.38 8.80 -20.82
N ARG A 268 15.19 8.64 -20.25
CA ARG A 268 14.02 8.14 -20.95
C ARG A 268 12.81 9.03 -20.68
N GLU A 269 12.04 9.30 -21.73
CA GLU A 269 10.73 9.93 -21.59
C GLU A 269 9.67 8.88 -21.22
N GLU A 270 8.87 9.17 -20.19
CA GLU A 270 7.83 8.30 -19.68
C GLU A 270 6.44 8.77 -20.15
N THR A 271 5.95 8.21 -21.26
CA THR A 271 4.67 8.63 -21.87
C THR A 271 3.67 7.48 -22.09
N SER A 272 4.10 6.30 -22.53
CA SER A 272 3.18 5.27 -23.05
C SER A 272 2.54 4.35 -21.99
N LYS A 273 3.17 4.18 -20.83
CA LYS A 273 2.70 3.26 -19.77
C LYS A 273 1.56 3.87 -18.92
N VAL A 274 1.52 5.20 -18.79
CA VAL A 274 0.59 5.91 -17.90
C VAL A 274 -0.85 5.78 -18.37
N ASN A 275 -1.15 6.09 -19.63
CA ASN A 275 -2.53 5.99 -20.15
C ASN A 275 -3.10 4.57 -20.09
N ARG A 276 -2.27 3.55 -20.36
CA ARG A 276 -2.70 2.15 -20.22
C ARG A 276 -3.02 1.80 -18.77
N HIS A 277 -2.19 2.24 -17.84
CA HIS A 277 -2.39 2.01 -16.42
C HIS A 277 -3.65 2.74 -15.91
N LEU A 278 -3.82 4.03 -16.23
CA LEU A 278 -5.01 4.82 -15.88
C LEU A 278 -6.30 4.21 -16.45
N ASN A 279 -6.28 3.72 -17.70
CA ASN A 279 -7.45 3.04 -18.27
C ASN A 279 -7.79 1.73 -17.53
N ARG A 280 -6.77 1.00 -17.07
CA ARG A 280 -6.98 -0.21 -16.26
C ARG A 280 -7.52 0.13 -14.88
N ARG A 281 -7.03 1.21 -14.25
CA ARG A 281 -7.59 1.74 -12.99
C ARG A 281 -9.04 2.18 -13.17
N TYR A 282 -9.37 2.89 -14.24
CA TYR A 282 -10.74 3.29 -14.56
C TYR A 282 -11.68 2.08 -14.69
N TYR A 283 -11.22 0.99 -15.32
CA TYR A 283 -11.98 -0.27 -15.35
C TYR A 283 -12.24 -0.83 -13.94
N MET A 284 -11.27 -0.76 -13.03
CA MET A 284 -11.46 -1.18 -11.63
C MET A 284 -12.45 -0.28 -10.88
N VAL A 285 -12.43 1.04 -11.12
CA VAL A 285 -13.41 1.99 -10.58
C VAL A 285 -14.82 1.62 -11.04
N GLN A 286 -15.01 1.29 -12.31
CA GLN A 286 -16.32 0.84 -12.82
C GLN A 286 -16.77 -0.46 -12.15
N LYS A 287 -15.86 -1.39 -11.87
CA LYS A 287 -16.18 -2.62 -11.12
C LYS A 287 -16.59 -2.30 -9.68
N ALA A 288 -15.87 -1.38 -9.02
CA ALA A 288 -16.17 -0.97 -7.66
C ALA A 288 -17.52 -0.23 -7.57
N LYS A 289 -17.90 0.53 -8.60
CA LYS A 289 -19.20 1.20 -8.69
C LYS A 289 -20.35 0.19 -8.65
N ASP A 290 -20.17 -0.90 -9.38
CA ASP A 290 -21.11 -2.02 -9.50
C ASP A 290 -21.18 -2.95 -8.27
N ALA A 291 -20.23 -2.85 -7.34
CA ALA A 291 -20.11 -3.75 -6.21
C ALA A 291 -21.06 -3.38 -5.06
N ASN A 292 -21.76 -4.35 -4.48
CA ASN A 292 -22.61 -4.18 -3.30
C ASN A 292 -21.89 -4.54 -1.99
N ILE A 293 -20.93 -5.46 -2.05
CA ILE A 293 -20.18 -5.96 -0.89
C ILE A 293 -18.70 -5.60 -1.04
N VAL A 294 -18.18 -4.83 -0.08
CA VAL A 294 -16.87 -4.19 -0.16
C VAL A 294 -15.98 -4.59 1.03
N GLY A 295 -14.72 -4.95 0.76
CA GLY A 295 -13.73 -5.22 1.81
C GLY A 295 -12.76 -4.07 2.01
N ILE A 296 -12.78 -3.39 3.15
CA ILE A 296 -11.77 -2.39 3.51
C ILE A 296 -10.55 -3.13 4.08
N VAL A 297 -9.44 -3.14 3.35
CA VAL A 297 -8.18 -3.77 3.74
C VAL A 297 -7.21 -2.71 4.24
N VAL A 298 -6.91 -2.74 5.53
CA VAL A 298 -5.94 -1.85 6.17
C VAL A 298 -4.55 -2.48 6.03
N GLY A 299 -3.78 -1.98 5.08
CA GLY A 299 -2.41 -2.39 4.74
C GLY A 299 -1.33 -1.44 5.28
N THR A 300 -1.64 -0.66 6.31
CA THR A 300 -0.67 0.18 7.04
C THR A 300 -1.13 0.43 8.47
N LEU A 301 -0.20 0.41 9.43
CA LEU A 301 -0.44 0.85 10.80
C LEU A 301 0.43 2.05 11.22
N ALA A 302 1.42 2.41 10.40
CA ALA A 302 2.36 3.49 10.70
C ALA A 302 2.00 4.81 10.01
N ALA A 303 1.19 4.77 8.93
CA ALA A 303 0.87 5.98 8.18
C ALA A 303 -0.10 6.88 8.95
N LEU A 304 0.28 8.14 9.17
CA LEU A 304 -0.54 9.12 9.85
C LEU A 304 -1.95 9.24 9.24
N ARG A 305 -2.99 9.30 10.08
CA ARG A 305 -4.42 9.46 9.72
C ARG A 305 -5.11 8.28 9.01
N TYR A 306 -4.47 7.12 8.86
CA TYR A 306 -5.13 5.96 8.22
C TYR A 306 -6.49 5.59 8.87
N LEU A 307 -6.61 5.70 10.20
CA LEU A 307 -7.87 5.44 10.92
C LEU A 307 -8.98 6.42 10.53
N ARG A 308 -8.64 7.68 10.22
CA ARG A 308 -9.61 8.68 9.75
C ARG A 308 -10.11 8.34 8.36
N VAL A 309 -9.21 7.90 7.47
CA VAL A 309 -9.55 7.40 6.14
C VAL A 309 -10.49 6.19 6.24
N VAL A 310 -10.18 5.23 7.10
CA VAL A 310 -11.05 4.06 7.33
C VAL A 310 -12.44 4.49 7.83
N GLU A 311 -12.52 5.47 8.74
CA GLU A 311 -13.80 5.94 9.24
C GLU A 311 -14.61 6.70 8.19
N ALA A 312 -13.96 7.55 7.37
CA ALA A 312 -14.59 8.22 6.24
C ALA A 312 -15.14 7.21 5.22
N LEU A 313 -14.35 6.19 4.86
CA LEU A 313 -14.79 5.12 3.96
C LEU A 313 -16.01 4.37 4.50
N LYS A 314 -16.05 4.06 5.80
CA LYS A 314 -17.22 3.43 6.42
C LYS A 314 -18.46 4.30 6.29
N GLN A 315 -18.34 5.62 6.49
CA GLN A 315 -19.47 6.54 6.39
C GLN A 315 -19.97 6.63 4.95
N MET A 316 -19.07 6.82 3.98
CA MET A 316 -19.40 6.84 2.56
C MET A 316 -20.08 5.55 2.09
N LEU A 317 -19.54 4.38 2.46
CA LEU A 317 -20.12 3.08 2.08
C LEU A 317 -21.52 2.87 2.67
N ARG A 318 -21.75 3.33 3.91
CA ARG A 318 -23.09 3.29 4.53
C ARG A 318 -24.09 4.17 3.79
N ARG A 319 -23.71 5.41 3.46
CA ARG A 319 -24.57 6.34 2.70
C ARG A 319 -24.91 5.76 1.32
N ALA A 320 -23.92 5.16 0.66
CA ALA A 320 -24.10 4.48 -0.63
C ALA A 320 -24.89 3.16 -0.56
N GLY A 321 -25.32 2.72 0.63
CA GLY A 321 -26.06 1.48 0.85
C GLY A 321 -25.26 0.20 0.63
N LYS A 322 -23.92 0.29 0.55
CA LYS A 322 -23.02 -0.85 0.30
C LYS A 322 -22.63 -1.53 1.62
N LYS A 323 -22.68 -2.86 1.66
CA LYS A 323 -22.18 -3.63 2.82
C LYS A 323 -20.66 -3.58 2.83
N TYR A 324 -20.05 -3.42 4.00
CA TYR A 324 -18.60 -3.46 4.10
C TYR A 324 -18.09 -4.32 5.27
N TYR A 325 -16.89 -4.87 5.08
CA TYR A 325 -16.08 -5.54 6.10
C TYR A 325 -14.75 -4.81 6.26
N VAL A 326 -14.15 -4.87 7.45
CA VAL A 326 -12.83 -4.27 7.70
C VAL A 326 -11.85 -5.37 8.07
N PHE A 327 -10.76 -5.45 7.32
CA PHE A 327 -9.67 -6.39 7.54
C PHE A 327 -8.41 -5.63 7.89
N VAL A 328 -7.73 -6.07 8.95
CA VAL A 328 -6.35 -5.65 9.20
C VAL A 328 -5.47 -6.77 8.69
N VAL A 329 -4.79 -6.51 7.58
CA VAL A 329 -3.91 -7.48 6.92
C VAL A 329 -2.55 -6.84 6.79
N GLY A 330 -1.48 -7.56 7.13
CA GLY A 330 -0.10 -7.13 6.85
C GLY A 330 0.18 -7.04 5.35
N LYS A 331 1.30 -7.62 4.89
CA LYS A 331 1.58 -7.82 3.45
C LYS A 331 0.37 -8.43 2.73
N LEU A 332 -0.11 -7.73 1.69
CA LEU A 332 -1.23 -8.16 0.87
C LEU A 332 -0.85 -9.44 0.11
N ASN A 333 -1.76 -10.42 0.08
CA ASN A 333 -1.56 -11.67 -0.63
C ASN A 333 -2.91 -12.16 -1.18
N VAL A 334 -2.90 -12.68 -2.40
CA VAL A 334 -4.04 -13.28 -3.10
C VAL A 334 -4.74 -14.32 -2.22
N ALA A 335 -4.00 -15.23 -1.60
CA ALA A 335 -4.56 -16.29 -0.76
C ALA A 335 -5.34 -15.74 0.44
N LYS A 336 -4.90 -14.60 1.01
CA LYS A 336 -5.59 -13.97 2.15
C LYS A 336 -6.94 -13.38 1.73
N LEU A 337 -7.00 -12.73 0.56
CA LEU A 337 -8.23 -12.12 0.05
C LEU A 337 -9.20 -13.17 -0.52
N ALA A 338 -8.68 -14.24 -1.13
CA ALA A 338 -9.49 -15.32 -1.71
C ALA A 338 -10.37 -16.04 -0.68
N ASN A 339 -10.02 -15.99 0.61
CA ASN A 339 -10.86 -16.52 1.69
C ASN A 339 -12.21 -15.81 1.83
N PHE A 340 -12.36 -14.60 1.27
CA PHE A 340 -13.57 -13.79 1.37
C PHE A 340 -14.27 -13.69 0.02
N ALA A 341 -14.73 -14.83 -0.49
CA ALA A 341 -15.30 -14.93 -1.83
C ALA A 341 -16.63 -14.18 -2.03
N GLU A 342 -17.32 -13.82 -0.94
CA GLU A 342 -18.52 -12.97 -0.98
C GLU A 342 -18.24 -11.50 -1.31
N ILE A 343 -16.97 -11.07 -1.21
CA ILE A 343 -16.58 -9.69 -1.45
C ILE A 343 -16.36 -9.48 -2.94
N GLU A 344 -16.97 -8.42 -3.48
CA GLU A 344 -16.94 -8.11 -4.91
C GLU A 344 -15.84 -7.11 -5.27
N THR A 345 -15.37 -6.31 -4.29
CA THR A 345 -14.24 -5.38 -4.46
C THR A 345 -13.56 -5.10 -3.12
N PHE A 346 -12.24 -4.89 -3.15
CA PHE A 346 -11.47 -4.51 -1.97
C PHE A 346 -10.95 -3.08 -2.09
N ILE A 347 -10.97 -2.34 -0.99
CA ILE A 347 -10.36 -1.01 -0.86
C ILE A 347 -9.07 -1.19 -0.05
N LEU A 348 -7.92 -0.90 -0.64
CA LEU A 348 -6.64 -0.97 0.03
C LEU A 348 -6.26 0.38 0.63
N VAL A 349 -6.30 0.48 1.96
CA VAL A 349 -5.78 1.62 2.72
C VAL A 349 -4.31 1.33 3.06
N ALA A 350 -3.39 1.80 2.22
CA ALA A 350 -1.94 1.60 2.35
C ALA A 350 -1.16 2.89 2.08
N CYS A 351 0.18 2.83 2.16
CA CYS A 351 1.03 3.95 1.78
C CYS A 351 0.94 4.24 0.26
N PRO A 352 1.29 5.47 -0.19
CA PRO A 352 1.17 5.84 -1.60
C PRO A 352 1.96 4.94 -2.57
N GLU A 353 3.07 4.33 -2.14
CA GLU A 353 3.86 3.44 -3.00
C GLU A 353 3.24 2.05 -3.17
N ASN A 354 2.47 1.56 -2.17
CA ASN A 354 1.91 0.20 -2.18
C ASN A 354 0.39 0.16 -2.41
N SER A 355 -0.28 1.31 -2.50
CA SER A 355 -1.72 1.39 -2.71
C SER A 355 -2.15 1.02 -4.13
N LEU A 356 -1.29 1.27 -5.12
CA LEU A 356 -1.53 1.01 -6.55
C LEU A 356 -1.28 -0.47 -6.91
N VAL A 357 -2.21 -1.33 -6.53
CA VAL A 357 -2.14 -2.77 -6.81
C VAL A 357 -2.76 -3.08 -8.17
N ASP A 358 -1.93 -3.46 -9.16
CA ASP A 358 -2.39 -3.73 -10.53
C ASP A 358 -2.19 -5.19 -10.97
N SER A 359 -2.27 -6.14 -10.04
CA SER A 359 -2.07 -7.57 -10.35
C SER A 359 -3.26 -8.20 -11.05
N LYS A 360 -3.00 -9.17 -11.94
CA LYS A 360 -4.03 -10.04 -12.50
C LYS A 360 -4.39 -11.20 -11.58
N ASP A 361 -3.57 -11.47 -10.57
CA ASP A 361 -3.72 -12.64 -9.69
C ASP A 361 -4.84 -12.43 -8.66
N PHE A 362 -5.19 -11.19 -8.35
CA PHE A 362 -6.35 -10.90 -7.51
C PHE A 362 -7.64 -11.19 -8.28
N TYR A 363 -8.41 -12.17 -7.80
CA TYR A 363 -9.72 -12.52 -8.34
C TYR A 363 -10.72 -11.35 -8.32
N GLN A 364 -10.62 -10.50 -7.30
CA GLN A 364 -11.45 -9.33 -7.13
C GLN A 364 -10.62 -8.05 -7.24
N PRO A 365 -11.19 -6.96 -7.80
CA PRO A 365 -10.49 -5.69 -7.94
C PRO A 365 -10.04 -5.14 -6.59
N VAL A 366 -8.83 -4.57 -6.57
CA VAL A 366 -8.26 -3.86 -5.42
C VAL A 366 -8.11 -2.38 -5.81
N VAL A 367 -9.00 -1.55 -5.25
CA VAL A 367 -9.06 -0.11 -5.50
C VAL A 367 -8.48 0.68 -4.33
N THR A 368 -8.07 1.91 -4.59
CA THR A 368 -7.64 2.86 -3.57
C THR A 368 -8.84 3.58 -2.95
N PRO A 369 -8.68 4.27 -1.80
CA PRO A 369 -9.75 5.06 -1.20
C PRO A 369 -10.34 6.10 -2.17
N TYR A 370 -9.49 6.80 -2.92
CA TYR A 370 -9.90 7.80 -3.90
C TYR A 370 -10.70 7.20 -5.06
N GLU A 371 -10.28 6.04 -5.56
CA GLU A 371 -11.04 5.33 -6.60
C GLU A 371 -12.40 4.86 -6.12
N MET A 372 -12.53 4.45 -4.86
CA MET A 372 -13.84 4.13 -4.28
C MET A 372 -14.71 5.38 -4.15
N LEU A 373 -14.13 6.52 -3.77
CA LEU A 373 -14.84 7.80 -3.76
C LEU A 373 -15.42 8.09 -5.14
N LEU A 374 -14.59 8.06 -6.20
CA LEU A 374 -15.05 8.24 -7.58
C LEU A 374 -16.09 7.21 -8.03
N ALA A 375 -16.04 5.99 -7.51
CA ALA A 375 -17.01 4.94 -7.82
C ALA A 375 -18.40 5.20 -7.21
N ILE A 376 -18.43 5.80 -6.02
CA ILE A 376 -19.67 6.12 -5.30
C ILE A 376 -20.25 7.45 -5.79
N SER A 377 -19.39 8.43 -6.09
CA SER A 377 -19.81 9.75 -6.52
C SER A 377 -20.67 9.73 -7.78
N HIS A 378 -21.77 10.48 -7.73
CA HIS A 378 -22.65 10.71 -8.88
C HIS A 378 -22.23 11.95 -9.68
N THR A 379 -21.70 12.97 -8.99
CA THR A 379 -21.27 14.27 -9.56
C THR A 379 -19.88 14.19 -10.18
N ARG A 380 -18.98 13.41 -9.58
CA ARG A 380 -17.57 13.37 -9.97
C ARG A 380 -17.34 12.44 -11.14
N GLN A 381 -16.61 12.95 -12.13
CA GLN A 381 -16.20 12.18 -13.31
C GLN A 381 -14.70 11.89 -13.27
N TRP A 382 -14.31 10.81 -13.94
CA TRP A 382 -12.89 10.48 -14.12
C TRP A 382 -12.24 11.51 -15.05
N THR A 383 -11.55 12.49 -14.47
CA THR A 383 -10.73 13.47 -15.20
C THR A 383 -9.35 12.92 -15.53
N GLY A 384 -8.96 11.81 -14.89
CA GLY A 384 -7.59 11.30 -14.84
C GLY A 384 -6.73 11.95 -13.75
N ASP A 385 -7.33 12.74 -12.85
CA ASP A 385 -6.65 13.20 -11.64
C ASP A 385 -6.58 12.03 -10.69
N TYR A 386 -5.48 11.91 -9.96
CA TYR A 386 -5.28 10.77 -9.08
C TYR A 386 -4.74 11.21 -7.73
N VAL A 387 -5.54 10.99 -6.69
CA VAL A 387 -5.16 11.28 -5.31
C VAL A 387 -4.81 9.99 -4.60
N ASN A 388 -3.62 9.97 -4.01
CA ASN A 388 -3.11 8.80 -3.30
C ASN A 388 -2.67 9.12 -1.86
N ASP A 389 -2.71 10.39 -1.48
CA ASP A 389 -2.37 10.82 -0.13
C ASP A 389 -3.63 10.90 0.75
N PHE A 390 -3.48 10.58 2.04
CA PHE A 390 -4.59 10.57 2.98
C PHE A 390 -5.10 11.95 3.36
N HIS A 391 -4.31 13.01 3.21
CA HIS A 391 -4.74 14.35 3.61
C HIS A 391 -5.73 14.91 2.58
N THR A 392 -5.28 15.00 1.33
CA THR A 392 -6.06 15.41 0.17
C THR A 392 -7.28 14.49 0.01
N PHE A 393 -7.15 13.17 0.22
CA PHE A 393 -8.32 12.28 0.19
C PHE A 393 -9.37 12.66 1.23
N LEU A 394 -8.98 13.00 2.47
CA LEU A 394 -9.93 13.40 3.51
C LEU A 394 -10.61 14.73 3.18
N ASP A 395 -9.87 15.68 2.61
CA ASP A 395 -10.42 16.96 2.16
C ASP A 395 -11.43 16.75 1.00
N GLU A 396 -11.08 15.89 0.05
CA GLU A 396 -11.93 15.48 -1.09
C GLU A 396 -13.18 14.72 -0.64
N ALA A 397 -13.04 13.84 0.36
CA ALA A 397 -14.16 13.12 0.93
C ALA A 397 -15.11 14.08 1.66
N GLN A 398 -14.59 15.08 2.37
CA GLN A 398 -15.42 16.10 3.04
C GLN A 398 -16.18 16.96 2.03
N SER A 399 -15.52 17.46 0.98
CA SER A 399 -16.22 18.26 -0.05
C SER A 399 -17.30 17.47 -0.77
N HIS A 400 -17.10 16.16 -0.95
CA HIS A 400 -18.12 15.29 -1.51
C HIS A 400 -19.35 15.15 -0.61
N GLU A 401 -19.17 15.09 0.72
CA GLU A 401 -20.29 15.04 1.66
C GLU A 401 -21.17 16.29 1.54
N GLU A 402 -20.56 17.47 1.33
CA GLU A 402 -21.28 18.72 1.13
C GLU A 402 -22.04 18.75 -0.20
N GLU A 403 -21.44 18.23 -1.28
CA GLU A 403 -22.07 18.17 -2.62
C GLU A 403 -23.28 17.23 -2.67
N GLU A 404 -23.20 16.04 -2.05
CA GLU A 404 -24.29 15.05 -2.11
C GLU A 404 -25.51 15.40 -1.26
N GLU A 405 -25.35 16.18 -0.19
CA GLU A 405 -26.47 16.67 0.63
C GLU A 405 -27.43 17.56 -0.18
N GLU A 406 -26.98 18.15 -1.30
CA GLU A 406 -27.79 19.03 -2.15
C GLU A 406 -28.58 18.29 -3.25
N GLU A 407 -28.20 17.07 -3.64
CA GLU A 407 -28.74 16.36 -4.83
C GLU A 407 -29.47 15.03 -4.52
N SER A 408 -29.76 14.73 -3.24
CA SER A 408 -30.21 13.41 -2.76
C SER A 408 -31.48 12.85 -3.44
N ASP A 409 -31.26 11.96 -4.40
CA ASP A 409 -32.21 10.91 -4.80
C ASP A 409 -31.47 9.55 -4.76
N GLU A 410 -31.22 9.08 -3.53
CA GLU A 410 -30.39 7.90 -3.17
C GLU A 410 -30.82 6.57 -3.86
N ASP A 411 -31.98 6.54 -4.52
CA ASP A 411 -32.57 5.37 -5.15
C ASP A 411 -32.45 5.35 -6.68
N LEU A 412 -31.75 6.31 -7.27
CA LEU A 412 -31.56 6.36 -8.71
C LEU A 412 -30.68 5.19 -9.19
N PRO A 413 -31.19 4.35 -10.10
CA PRO A 413 -30.41 3.26 -10.65
C PRO A 413 -29.33 3.83 -11.61
N HIS A 414 -28.12 3.25 -11.57
CA HIS A 414 -27.02 3.69 -12.42
C HIS A 414 -26.80 2.75 -13.60
N PHE A 415 -26.32 3.29 -14.72
CA PHE A 415 -25.94 2.48 -15.87
C PHE A 415 -24.55 1.88 -15.68
N SER A 416 -24.44 0.56 -15.68
CA SER A 416 -23.15 -0.13 -15.61
C SER A 416 -22.49 -0.17 -16.99
N LEU A 417 -21.30 0.43 -17.10
CA LEU A 417 -20.46 0.33 -18.29
C LEU A 417 -19.86 -1.07 -18.50
N ILE A 418 -19.92 -1.93 -17.48
CA ILE A 418 -19.36 -3.28 -17.54
C ILE A 418 -20.39 -4.27 -18.07
N THR A 419 -21.61 -4.24 -17.52
CA THR A 419 -22.67 -5.15 -17.95
C THR A 419 -23.52 -4.57 -19.09
N GLY A 420 -23.44 -3.26 -19.33
CA GLY A 420 -24.28 -2.56 -20.30
C GLY A 420 -25.75 -2.49 -19.87
N THR A 421 -26.04 -2.68 -18.57
CA THR A 421 -27.39 -2.72 -18.02
C THR A 421 -27.56 -1.70 -16.91
N LEU A 422 -28.81 -1.29 -16.69
CA LEU A 422 -29.18 -0.48 -15.54
C LEU A 422 -29.15 -1.35 -14.28
N LYS A 423 -28.36 -0.93 -13.28
CA LYS A 423 -28.22 -1.62 -11.99
C LYS A 423 -28.81 -0.76 -10.88
N GLN A 424 -29.38 -1.44 -9.90
CA GLN A 424 -29.81 -0.83 -8.64
C GLN A 424 -29.02 -1.50 -7.52
N ASN A 425 -28.47 -0.68 -6.61
CA ASN A 425 -27.69 -1.19 -5.48
C ASN A 425 -28.57 -2.01 -4.54
N ARG A 426 -28.06 -3.17 -4.11
CA ARG A 426 -28.72 -3.99 -3.09
C ARG A 426 -28.41 -3.42 -1.71
N ARG A 427 -29.45 -3.10 -0.94
CA ARG A 427 -29.30 -2.57 0.42
C ARG A 427 -29.10 -3.72 1.42
N TYR A 428 -28.06 -3.60 2.24
CA TYR A 428 -27.82 -4.49 3.38
C TYR A 428 -27.97 -3.67 4.68
N ASN A 429 -28.75 -4.17 5.64
CA ASN A 429 -28.98 -3.47 6.92
C ASN A 429 -27.71 -3.47 7.78
N HIS A 430 -27.33 -2.31 8.32
CA HIS A 430 -26.25 -2.20 9.31
C HIS A 430 -26.79 -2.24 10.75
N PRO A 431 -26.12 -2.94 11.69
CA PRO A 431 -26.64 -3.15 13.06
C PRO A 431 -26.89 -1.85 13.85
N LYS A 432 -26.26 -0.74 13.48
CA LYS A 432 -26.41 0.57 14.15
C LYS A 432 -27.60 1.39 13.66
N ASP A 433 -28.22 1.04 12.54
CA ASP A 433 -29.32 1.81 11.94
C ASP A 433 -30.70 1.45 12.49
N ASN A 434 -30.79 0.46 13.38
CA ASN A 434 -32.04 0.02 13.99
C ASN A 434 -32.74 1.08 14.87
N ASN A 435 -32.10 2.21 15.18
CA ASN A 435 -32.68 3.22 16.07
C ASN A 435 -33.35 4.41 15.37
N SER A 436 -33.14 4.67 14.07
CA SER A 436 -33.56 5.95 13.47
C SER A 436 -34.61 5.88 12.35
N ARG A 437 -34.91 4.72 11.75
CA ARG A 437 -35.74 4.66 10.51
C ARG A 437 -37.05 3.87 10.58
N LEU A 438 -37.59 3.59 11.77
CA LEU A 438 -38.87 2.86 11.91
C LEU A 438 -39.90 3.66 12.76
N LEU A 439 -40.33 4.80 12.22
CA LEU A 439 -41.65 5.36 12.53
C LEU A 439 -42.50 5.19 11.27
N ASN A 440 -43.57 4.39 11.40
CA ASN A 440 -44.61 4.08 10.42
C ASN A 440 -44.38 2.84 9.56
N THR A 441 -44.69 1.66 10.11
CA THR A 441 -45.60 0.66 9.51
C THR A 441 -45.80 -0.51 10.48
N ASP A 442 -47.07 -0.76 10.81
CA ASP A 442 -47.74 -1.96 11.33
C ASP A 442 -47.13 -2.85 12.43
N GLU A 443 -48.03 -3.30 13.30
CA GLU A 443 -47.79 -4.02 14.58
C GLU A 443 -47.05 -5.36 14.47
N SER A 444 -46.77 -5.86 13.26
CA SER A 444 -45.93 -7.04 13.02
C SER A 444 -44.42 -6.76 13.18
N SER A 445 -44.02 -5.48 13.18
CA SER A 445 -42.62 -5.05 13.37
C SER A 445 -42.14 -5.10 14.83
N ALA A 446 -43.02 -5.34 15.80
CA ALA A 446 -42.65 -5.32 17.22
C ALA A 446 -41.76 -6.51 17.63
N LEU A 447 -41.88 -7.66 16.95
CA LEU A 447 -41.01 -8.83 17.18
C LEU A 447 -39.63 -8.69 16.50
N VAL A 448 -39.51 -7.83 15.48
CA VAL A 448 -38.27 -7.52 14.77
C VAL A 448 -37.35 -6.62 15.60
N LYS A 449 -37.88 -5.92 16.61
CA LYS A 449 -37.12 -4.97 17.46
C LYS A 449 -36.07 -5.62 18.37
N GLN A 450 -36.11 -6.92 18.61
CA GLN A 450 -35.30 -7.57 19.65
C GLN A 450 -34.20 -8.50 19.15
N ILE A 451 -34.07 -8.71 17.84
CA ILE A 451 -33.24 -9.80 17.31
C ILE A 451 -32.34 -9.27 16.19
N GLY A 452 -31.29 -8.55 16.57
CA GLY A 452 -30.09 -8.48 15.74
C GLY A 452 -29.31 -9.79 15.94
N ASP A 453 -28.98 -10.47 14.85
CA ASP A 453 -28.09 -11.63 14.76
C ASP A 453 -28.55 -13.02 15.25
N LEU A 454 -29.83 -13.27 15.59
CA LEU A 454 -30.29 -14.67 15.77
C LEU A 454 -31.03 -15.21 14.56
N GLU A 455 -30.55 -16.36 14.10
CA GLU A 455 -31.17 -17.23 13.11
C GLU A 455 -32.60 -17.59 13.53
N ILE A 456 -33.59 -17.23 12.70
CA ILE A 456 -34.97 -17.64 12.93
C ILE A 456 -35.08 -19.12 12.55
N ARG A 457 -35.03 -20.01 13.55
CA ARG A 457 -35.43 -21.41 13.37
C ARG A 457 -36.94 -21.52 13.44
N ASN A 458 -37.56 -22.11 12.42
CA ASN A 458 -38.97 -22.48 12.48
C ASN A 458 -39.19 -23.59 13.54
N LYS A 459 -40.43 -23.81 13.98
CA LYS A 459 -40.83 -24.87 14.92
C LYS A 459 -40.45 -26.28 14.44
N ASN A 460 -40.13 -26.44 13.16
CA ASN A 460 -39.64 -27.69 12.55
C ASN A 460 -38.10 -27.75 12.47
N THR A 461 -37.37 -26.91 13.21
CA THR A 461 -35.89 -26.81 13.20
C THR A 461 -35.25 -26.41 11.85
N GLU A 462 -36.04 -26.15 10.82
CA GLU A 462 -35.60 -25.57 9.54
C GLU A 462 -35.31 -24.07 9.69
N ILE A 463 -34.23 -23.60 9.07
CA ILE A 463 -33.79 -22.20 9.09
C ILE A 463 -34.69 -21.40 8.14
N ALA A 464 -35.49 -20.48 8.67
CA ALA A 464 -36.64 -19.93 7.96
C ALA A 464 -36.34 -18.69 7.10
N GLU A 465 -35.39 -17.83 7.47
CA GLU A 465 -35.12 -16.61 6.69
C GLU A 465 -33.78 -15.97 7.08
N TYR A 466 -32.84 -15.87 6.13
CA TYR A 466 -31.57 -15.15 6.33
C TYR A 466 -31.76 -13.68 5.97
N MET A 467 -32.36 -12.91 6.87
CA MET A 467 -32.61 -11.50 6.62
C MET A 467 -31.29 -10.70 6.62
N GLY A 468 -30.80 -10.33 5.43
CA GLY A 468 -29.78 -9.29 5.23
C GLY A 468 -28.31 -9.71 5.41
N SER A 469 -28.00 -10.99 5.59
CA SER A 469 -26.60 -11.46 5.67
C SER A 469 -26.05 -11.83 4.28
N ALA A 470 -25.22 -10.95 3.71
CA ALA A 470 -24.49 -11.19 2.46
C ALA A 470 -23.74 -12.54 2.41
N GLY A 471 -23.10 -12.97 3.51
CA GLY A 471 -22.37 -14.23 3.52
C GLY A 471 -23.29 -15.46 3.48
N ALA A 472 -24.46 -15.39 4.14
CA ALA A 472 -25.46 -16.44 4.03
C ALA A 472 -26.04 -16.53 2.61
N GLU A 473 -26.34 -15.38 2.00
CA GLU A 473 -26.81 -15.30 0.61
C GLU A 473 -25.76 -15.88 -0.36
N TYR A 474 -24.49 -15.53 -0.18
CA TYR A 474 -23.40 -16.09 -0.97
C TYR A 474 -23.29 -17.61 -0.81
N LEU A 475 -23.38 -18.14 0.41
CA LEU A 475 -23.33 -19.58 0.68
C LEU A 475 -24.52 -20.35 0.10
N MET A 476 -25.69 -19.72 -0.07
CA MET A 476 -26.85 -20.32 -0.74
C MET A 476 -26.66 -20.39 -2.25
N ASN A 477 -26.12 -19.32 -2.84
CA ASN A 477 -26.01 -19.13 -4.28
C ASN A 477 -24.72 -19.72 -4.87
N ARG A 478 -23.73 -20.10 -4.05
CA ARG A 478 -22.49 -20.72 -4.54
C ARG A 478 -22.77 -22.05 -5.25
N SER A 479 -22.07 -22.27 -6.36
CA SER A 479 -22.16 -23.50 -7.16
C SER A 479 -21.58 -24.72 -6.44
N PHE A 480 -20.50 -24.52 -5.66
CA PHE A 480 -19.88 -25.58 -4.86
C PHE A 480 -20.32 -25.50 -3.41
N ARG A 481 -21.18 -26.44 -2.97
CA ARG A 481 -21.70 -26.50 -1.59
C ARG A 481 -20.83 -27.32 -0.63
N GLY A 482 -19.66 -27.78 -1.07
CA GLY A 482 -18.80 -28.70 -0.34
C GLY A 482 -18.98 -30.14 -0.81
N LEU A 483 -18.21 -31.06 -0.22
CA LEU A 483 -18.59 -32.48 -0.17
C LEU A 483 -19.80 -32.52 0.76
N GLY A 484 -20.97 -32.96 0.28
CA GLY A 484 -22.25 -32.83 0.99
C GLY A 484 -22.15 -33.21 2.47
N HIS A 485 -22.92 -32.54 3.33
CA HIS A 485 -23.21 -33.11 4.64
C HIS A 485 -24.06 -34.36 4.43
N ASP A 486 -23.85 -35.39 5.26
CA ASP A 486 -24.64 -36.64 5.26
C ASP A 486 -26.17 -36.39 5.45
N ASP A 487 -26.56 -35.14 5.75
CA ASP A 487 -27.94 -34.68 5.91
C ASP A 487 -28.57 -34.12 4.63
N SER A 488 -27.87 -34.07 3.48
CA SER A 488 -28.51 -33.72 2.22
C SER A 488 -29.36 -34.89 1.74
N GLU A 489 -30.68 -34.69 1.63
CA GLU A 489 -31.71 -35.67 1.23
C GLU A 489 -31.40 -36.43 -0.08
N ASP A 490 -30.44 -35.96 -0.87
CA ASP A 490 -30.05 -36.51 -2.18
C ASP A 490 -28.99 -37.63 -2.12
N VAL A 491 -28.46 -37.99 -0.95
CA VAL A 491 -27.56 -39.14 -0.82
C VAL A 491 -28.05 -40.09 0.25
N GLN A 492 -28.87 -41.07 -0.13
CA GLN A 492 -29.08 -42.27 0.68
C GLN A 492 -27.77 -43.05 0.76
N VAL A 493 -26.86 -42.64 1.65
CA VAL A 493 -25.70 -43.46 2.01
C VAL A 493 -26.22 -44.57 2.92
N GLU A 494 -26.36 -45.79 2.40
CA GLU A 494 -26.61 -46.94 3.26
C GLU A 494 -25.48 -47.02 4.30
N PRO A 495 -25.78 -47.17 5.60
CA PRO A 495 -24.77 -47.21 6.64
C PRO A 495 -23.82 -48.40 6.38
N MET A 496 -22.59 -48.10 5.97
CA MET A 496 -21.55 -49.12 5.82
C MET A 496 -21.28 -49.74 7.18
N LYS A 497 -21.29 -51.08 7.24
CA LYS A 497 -20.79 -51.81 8.42
C LYS A 497 -19.37 -51.34 8.72
N ALA A 498 -19.13 -50.92 9.96
CA ALA A 498 -17.80 -50.52 10.41
C ALA A 498 -16.78 -51.62 10.08
N VAL A 499 -15.77 -51.27 9.29
CA VAL A 499 -14.66 -52.15 8.95
C VAL A 499 -13.52 -51.87 9.93
N GLU A 500 -12.93 -52.91 10.49
CA GLU A 500 -11.77 -52.78 11.37
C GLU A 500 -10.60 -52.16 10.58
N GLY A 501 -10.11 -51.00 11.05
CA GLY A 501 -9.05 -50.26 10.39
C GLY A 501 -7.69 -50.95 10.46
N LEU A 502 -6.74 -50.44 9.68
CA LEU A 502 -5.35 -50.93 9.66
C LEU A 502 -4.67 -50.67 11.01
N SER A 503 -4.21 -51.73 11.68
CA SER A 503 -3.49 -51.63 12.95
C SER A 503 -1.98 -51.44 12.74
N GLY A 504 -1.38 -50.51 13.47
CA GLY A 504 0.06 -50.20 13.41
C GLY A 504 0.36 -48.71 13.56
N ILE A 505 1.64 -48.35 13.52
CA ILE A 505 2.11 -46.96 13.52
C ILE A 505 2.29 -46.54 12.05
N ALA A 506 1.97 -45.30 11.67
CA ALA A 506 2.02 -44.82 10.28
C ALA A 506 3.37 -44.99 9.55
N ARG A 507 4.45 -45.35 10.27
CA ARG A 507 5.77 -45.67 9.72
C ARG A 507 5.85 -47.10 9.14
N GLY A 508 4.89 -47.96 9.45
CA GLY A 508 4.79 -49.32 8.95
C GLY A 508 3.63 -50.03 9.63
N TYR A 509 2.56 -50.32 8.89
CA TYR A 509 1.43 -51.02 9.47
C TYR A 509 1.75 -52.50 9.67
N ASN A 510 1.10 -53.16 10.63
CA ASN A 510 1.45 -54.53 11.05
C ASN A 510 1.31 -55.59 9.93
N HIS A 511 0.61 -55.26 8.84
CA HIS A 511 0.36 -56.10 7.67
C HIS A 511 1.29 -55.79 6.48
N GLU A 512 2.16 -54.79 6.59
CA GLU A 512 3.19 -54.50 5.59
C GLU A 512 4.40 -55.42 5.84
N LYS A 513 4.75 -56.27 4.86
CA LYS A 513 5.97 -57.08 4.93
C LYS A 513 7.19 -56.16 4.82
N ASN A 514 8.10 -56.23 5.79
CA ASN A 514 9.38 -55.52 5.76
C ASN A 514 10.10 -55.80 4.44
N ARG A 515 10.55 -54.72 3.79
CA ARG A 515 11.16 -54.70 2.46
C ARG A 515 12.63 -55.17 2.44
N GLU A 516 13.05 -56.00 3.40
CA GLU A 516 14.45 -56.46 3.52
C GLU A 516 14.72 -57.87 2.97
N ASP A 517 13.72 -58.58 2.43
CA ASP A 517 13.90 -59.89 1.79
C ASP A 517 13.51 -59.89 0.28
N VAL A 518 14.16 -59.04 -0.53
CA VAL A 518 14.25 -59.21 -2.01
C VAL A 518 15.63 -58.78 -2.52
#